data_AF-A0A4Q6BNT2-F1
#
_entry.id   AF-A0A4Q6BNT2-F1
#
_cell.length_a   1.000
_cell.length_b   1.000
_cell.length_c   1.000
_cell.angle_alpha   90.00
_cell.angle_beta   90.00
_cell.angle_gamma   90.00
#
_symmetry.space_group_name_H-M   'P 1'
#
loop_
_entity.id
_entity.type
_entity.pdbx_description
1 polymer ?
#
loop_
_entity_poly.entity_id
_entity_poly.type
_entity_poly.pdbx_seq_one_letter_code
_entity_poly.pdbx_strand_id
1 'polypeptide(L)'
;LGTQLSAYLENFKGDEARKAMKDVFTDDDISKKIDKADDDSIKQMLVKMKDGVHVGTPVFDGARESDVKGLLAKANLPERAQAILFDGRSGEPFTNPVTVGIMYMLKLHHLVEEKIHARSIGPYSLVSQQPLGGKAQFGGQRLGEMEVWAIEAYGAAYSLQEFLTVKSDDVAGRTRMYESIVKGENILEPGLPESFNVLVKELQSLALNIELMESDILTDQPGDLEYHDNPPIEVTAAPVKPEEPSQH
;
A
#
# COMPACT_ATOMS: atom_id res chain seq x y z
N LEU A 1 25.81 -22.87 22.19
CA LEU A 1 25.77 -24.29 21.73
C LEU A 1 26.55 -24.51 20.44
N GLY A 2 26.14 -23.98 19.27
CA GLY A 2 26.87 -24.20 18.00
C GLY A 2 28.36 -23.85 18.07
N THR A 3 28.67 -22.66 18.59
CA THR A 3 30.07 -22.22 18.82
C THR A 3 30.84 -23.12 19.79
N GLN A 4 30.18 -23.61 20.85
CA GLN A 4 30.80 -24.52 21.84
C GLN A 4 31.11 -25.87 21.21
N LEU A 5 30.21 -26.39 20.37
CA LEU A 5 30.44 -27.62 19.61
C LEU A 5 31.56 -27.46 18.58
N SER A 6 31.64 -26.31 17.91
CA SER A 6 32.72 -26.04 16.95
C SER A 6 34.11 -25.95 17.58
N ALA A 7 34.21 -25.61 18.88
CA ALA A 7 35.51 -25.57 19.58
C ALA A 7 36.19 -26.97 19.62
N TYR A 8 35.40 -28.05 19.59
CA TYR A 8 35.93 -29.41 19.52
C TYR A 8 36.50 -29.80 18.15
N LEU A 9 36.35 -28.95 17.11
CA LEU A 9 36.98 -29.17 15.81
C LEU A 9 38.48 -28.81 15.79
N GLU A 10 38.90 -27.82 16.58
CA GLU A 10 40.28 -27.30 16.56
C GLU A 10 41.29 -28.30 17.17
N ASN A 11 40.85 -29.05 18.20
CA ASN A 11 41.61 -30.15 18.81
C ASN A 11 40.72 -31.40 18.85
N PHE A 12 40.50 -32.03 17.68
CA PHE A 12 39.51 -33.11 17.54
C PHE A 12 39.74 -34.26 18.51
N LYS A 13 38.86 -34.35 19.51
CA LYS A 13 38.71 -35.48 20.42
C LYS A 13 37.35 -36.11 20.18
N GLY A 14 37.33 -37.19 19.40
CA GLY A 14 36.09 -37.84 18.96
C GLY A 14 35.14 -38.20 20.11
N ASP A 15 35.67 -38.72 21.21
CA ASP A 15 34.88 -39.14 22.36
C ASP A 15 34.23 -37.96 23.11
N GLU A 16 34.98 -36.86 23.30
CA GLU A 16 34.48 -35.65 23.97
C GLU A 16 33.41 -34.96 23.10
N ALA A 17 33.64 -34.87 21.78
CA ALA A 17 32.71 -34.28 20.84
C ALA A 17 31.39 -35.08 20.76
N ARG A 18 31.46 -36.42 20.70
CA ARG A 18 30.27 -37.29 20.71
C ARG A 18 29.48 -37.14 22.01
N LYS A 19 30.17 -37.07 23.15
CA LYS A 19 29.52 -36.84 24.46
C LYS A 19 28.82 -35.48 24.51
N ALA A 20 29.46 -34.41 24.04
CA ALA A 20 28.87 -33.08 23.99
C ALA A 20 27.64 -33.02 23.07
N MET A 21 27.69 -33.67 21.90
CA MET A 21 26.54 -33.75 21.00
C MET A 21 25.37 -34.52 21.61
N LYS A 22 25.63 -35.64 22.29
CA LYS A 22 24.59 -36.41 23.00
C LYS A 22 23.93 -35.59 24.11
N ASP A 23 24.73 -34.83 24.86
CA ASP A 23 24.21 -33.95 25.90
C ASP A 23 23.30 -32.87 25.31
N VAL A 24 23.62 -32.30 24.16
CA VAL A 24 22.78 -31.27 23.52
C VAL A 24 21.45 -31.84 23.02
N PHE A 25 21.46 -32.95 22.26
CA PHE A 25 20.25 -33.44 21.59
C PHE A 25 19.31 -34.24 22.50
N THR A 26 19.82 -34.91 23.55
CA THR A 26 19.03 -35.66 24.56
C THR A 26 18.01 -36.69 24.00
N ASP A 27 18.06 -36.97 22.69
CA ASP A 27 17.14 -37.85 21.96
C ASP A 27 17.78 -39.22 21.73
N ASP A 28 17.03 -40.28 22.05
CA ASP A 28 17.47 -41.68 21.98
C ASP A 28 17.80 -42.15 20.55
N ASP A 29 17.14 -41.60 19.53
CA ASP A 29 17.40 -41.95 18.14
C ASP A 29 18.58 -41.17 17.57
N ILE A 30 18.75 -39.91 17.98
CA ILE A 30 19.92 -39.11 17.62
C ILE A 30 21.18 -39.69 18.28
N SER A 31 21.10 -40.10 19.55
CA SER A 31 22.24 -40.69 20.26
C SER A 31 22.72 -42.00 19.63
N LYS A 32 21.80 -42.89 19.22
CA LYS A 32 22.13 -44.13 18.47
C LYS A 32 22.78 -43.83 17.12
N LYS A 33 22.38 -42.76 16.43
CA LYS A 33 23.00 -42.34 15.16
C LYS A 33 24.40 -41.78 15.38
N ILE A 34 24.60 -40.99 16.44
CA ILE A 34 25.92 -40.48 16.83
C ILE A 34 26.88 -41.63 17.16
N ASP A 35 26.41 -42.71 17.79
CA ASP A 35 27.27 -43.86 18.13
C ASP A 35 27.70 -44.69 16.92
N LYS A 36 26.86 -44.76 15.88
CA LYS A 36 27.16 -45.50 14.66
C LYS A 36 27.98 -44.71 13.63
N ALA A 37 28.07 -43.39 13.79
CA ALA A 37 28.74 -42.52 12.84
C ALA A 37 30.27 -42.63 12.92
N ASP A 38 30.95 -42.56 11.78
CA ASP A 38 32.40 -42.44 11.70
C ASP A 38 32.89 -41.02 12.08
N ASP A 39 34.19 -40.90 12.37
CA ASP A 39 34.78 -39.64 12.83
C ASP A 39 34.74 -38.53 11.76
N ASP A 40 34.73 -38.88 10.47
CA ASP A 40 34.61 -37.89 9.39
C ASP A 40 33.19 -37.33 9.33
N SER A 41 32.18 -38.19 9.42
CA SER A 41 30.77 -37.78 9.54
C SER A 41 30.52 -36.87 10.74
N ILE A 42 31.14 -37.13 11.90
CA ILE A 42 31.03 -36.25 13.08
C ILE A 42 31.64 -34.88 12.81
N LYS A 43 32.82 -34.82 12.17
CA LYS A 43 33.43 -33.53 11.79
C LYS A 43 32.53 -32.74 10.85
N GLN A 44 31.96 -33.39 9.83
CA GLN A 44 31.03 -32.74 8.90
C GLN A 44 29.80 -32.18 9.62
N MET A 45 29.26 -32.91 10.60
CA MET A 45 28.10 -32.48 11.39
C MET A 45 28.43 -31.27 12.28
N LEU A 46 29.60 -31.28 12.94
CA LEU A 46 30.08 -30.15 13.73
C LEU A 46 30.30 -28.89 12.88
N VAL A 47 30.83 -29.05 11.66
CA VAL A 47 30.98 -27.94 10.71
C VAL A 47 29.63 -27.35 10.33
N LYS A 48 28.62 -28.19 10.04
CA LYS A 48 27.25 -27.72 9.72
C LYS A 48 26.58 -26.99 10.88
N MET A 49 26.91 -27.34 12.12
CA MET A 49 26.29 -26.77 13.33
C MET A 49 27.03 -25.54 13.89
N LYS A 50 28.09 -25.08 13.20
CA LYS A 50 28.93 -23.96 13.66
C LYS A 50 28.10 -22.69 13.93
N ASP A 51 27.19 -22.35 13.02
CA ASP A 51 26.39 -21.12 13.08
C ASP A 51 25.14 -21.24 13.98
N GLY A 52 24.83 -22.45 14.46
CA GLY A 52 23.70 -22.70 15.33
C GLY A 52 23.24 -24.15 15.29
N VAL A 53 22.66 -24.61 16.39
CA VAL A 53 21.98 -25.91 16.45
C VAL A 53 20.54 -25.70 16.00
N HIS A 54 20.13 -26.37 14.92
CA HIS A 54 18.76 -26.33 14.45
C HIS A 54 17.87 -27.24 15.30
N VAL A 55 16.74 -26.71 15.73
CA VAL A 55 15.74 -27.42 16.55
C VAL A 55 14.43 -27.50 15.77
N GLY A 56 13.77 -28.66 15.83
CA GLY A 56 12.43 -28.85 15.27
C GLY A 56 11.42 -28.86 16.41
N THR A 57 10.38 -28.04 16.28
CA THR A 57 9.24 -28.02 17.21
C THR A 57 7.95 -28.28 16.44
N PRO A 58 7.29 -29.44 16.65
CA PRO A 58 5.99 -29.73 16.07
C PRO A 58 4.94 -28.70 16.48
N VAL A 59 3.90 -28.54 15.65
CA VAL A 59 2.83 -27.55 15.88
C VAL A 59 1.99 -27.87 17.12
N PHE A 60 1.74 -29.16 17.38
CA PHE A 60 0.84 -29.62 18.45
C PHE A 60 1.54 -30.19 19.68
N ASP A 61 2.80 -30.58 19.55
CA ASP A 61 3.64 -31.09 20.64
C ASP A 61 5.00 -30.39 20.59
N GLY A 62 4.96 -29.07 20.86
CA GLY A 62 6.11 -28.19 20.78
C GLY A 62 6.99 -28.22 22.04
N ALA A 63 8.10 -27.48 21.99
CA ALA A 63 9.02 -27.37 23.12
C ALA A 63 8.35 -26.65 24.29
N ARG A 64 8.57 -27.17 25.50
CA ARG A 64 8.11 -26.56 26.74
C ARG A 64 9.12 -25.52 27.22
N GLU A 65 8.67 -24.63 28.11
CA GLU A 65 9.54 -23.62 28.71
C GLU A 65 10.75 -24.24 29.45
N SER A 66 10.56 -25.39 30.10
CA SER A 66 11.62 -26.17 30.75
C SER A 66 12.73 -26.57 29.78
N ASP A 67 12.37 -26.91 28.55
CA ASP A 67 13.30 -27.39 27.53
C ASP A 67 14.14 -26.22 27.01
N VAL A 68 13.51 -25.06 26.81
CA VAL A 68 14.19 -23.82 26.44
C VAL A 68 15.17 -23.38 27.53
N LYS A 69 14.74 -23.37 28.80
CA LYS A 69 15.62 -23.04 29.94
C LYS A 69 16.78 -24.03 30.08
N GLY A 70 16.52 -25.32 29.88
CA GLY A 70 17.56 -26.35 29.89
C GLY A 70 18.62 -26.13 28.81
N LEU A 71 18.21 -25.77 27.59
CA LEU A 71 19.14 -25.44 26.50
C LEU A 71 19.92 -24.14 26.76
N LEU A 72 19.29 -23.12 27.34
CA LEU A 72 19.96 -21.88 27.76
C LEU A 72 21.03 -22.16 28.82
N ALA A 73 20.70 -22.98 29.83
CA ALA A 73 21.64 -23.38 30.86
C ALA A 73 22.84 -24.15 30.29
N LYS A 74 22.60 -25.12 29.39
CA LYS A 74 23.68 -25.83 28.66
C LYS A 74 24.56 -24.90 27.83
N ALA A 75 23.97 -23.81 27.33
CA ALA A 75 24.70 -22.79 26.59
C ALA A 75 25.48 -21.80 27.48
N ASN A 76 25.44 -21.93 28.81
CA ASN A 76 25.92 -20.94 29.78
C ASN A 76 25.29 -19.55 29.58
N LEU A 77 24.00 -19.51 29.22
CA LEU A 77 23.22 -18.29 29.06
C LEU A 77 22.22 -18.12 30.21
N PRO A 78 21.80 -16.87 30.53
CA PRO A 78 20.78 -16.62 31.54
C PRO A 78 19.47 -17.35 31.23
N GLU A 79 18.88 -18.03 32.22
CA GLU A 79 17.63 -18.78 32.05
C GLU A 79 16.46 -17.92 31.56
N ARG A 80 16.49 -16.62 31.85
CA ARG A 80 15.49 -15.64 31.39
C ARG A 80 15.69 -15.15 29.95
N ALA A 81 16.75 -15.59 29.26
CA ALA A 81 17.16 -15.09 27.94
C ALA A 81 17.31 -13.55 27.87
N GLN A 82 17.62 -12.94 29.01
CA GLN A 82 17.77 -11.50 29.16
C GLN A 82 19.23 -11.12 29.42
N ALA A 83 19.68 -10.03 28.81
CA ALA A 83 21.02 -9.49 28.98
C ALA A 83 20.98 -7.97 29.16
N ILE A 84 22.00 -7.41 29.83
CA ILE A 84 22.20 -5.96 29.89
C ILE A 84 22.81 -5.53 28.56
N LEU A 85 22.07 -4.72 27.80
CA LEU A 85 22.56 -4.11 26.57
C LEU A 85 23.16 -2.73 26.88
N PHE A 86 24.02 -2.25 25.99
CA PHE A 86 24.61 -0.92 26.06
C PHE A 86 24.10 -0.09 24.88
N ASP A 87 23.76 1.17 25.14
CA ASP A 87 23.34 2.08 24.08
C ASP A 87 24.54 2.42 23.17
N GLY A 88 24.41 2.14 21.87
CA GLY A 88 25.46 2.40 20.89
C GLY A 88 25.74 3.89 20.63
N ARG A 89 24.88 4.81 21.10
CA ARG A 89 25.11 6.26 20.99
C ARG A 89 25.89 6.84 22.18
N SER A 90 25.53 6.43 23.40
CA SER A 90 26.11 6.98 24.65
C SER A 90 27.17 6.10 25.29
N GLY A 91 27.10 4.78 25.08
CA GLY A 91 27.94 3.78 25.75
C GLY A 91 27.45 3.39 27.15
N GLU A 92 26.35 3.95 27.64
CA GLU A 92 25.79 3.63 28.95
C GLU A 92 24.94 2.33 28.91
N PRO A 93 24.90 1.55 30.01
CA PRO A 93 24.04 0.38 30.10
C PRO A 93 22.56 0.78 30.22
N PHE A 94 21.66 0.00 29.59
CA PHE A 94 20.23 0.16 29.81
C PHE A 94 19.84 -0.19 31.26
N THR A 95 18.88 0.54 31.83
CA THR A 95 18.41 0.35 33.22
C THR A 95 17.85 -1.03 33.49
N ASN A 96 17.15 -1.61 32.50
CA ASN A 96 16.50 -2.92 32.62
C ASN A 96 17.11 -3.91 31.63
N PRO A 97 17.26 -5.19 32.01
CA PRO A 97 17.75 -6.21 31.11
C PRO A 97 16.73 -6.48 30.00
N VAL A 98 17.23 -6.70 28.78
CA VAL A 98 16.42 -6.85 27.56
C VAL A 98 16.48 -8.30 27.08
N THR A 99 15.36 -8.84 26.62
CA THR A 99 15.31 -10.17 26.02
C THR A 99 15.99 -10.13 24.66
N VAL A 100 17.03 -10.95 24.48
CA VAL A 100 17.79 -11.04 23.23
C VAL A 100 17.69 -12.46 22.70
N GLY A 101 17.41 -12.58 21.41
CA GLY A 101 17.28 -13.87 20.75
C GLY A 101 17.36 -13.76 19.25
N ILE A 102 17.39 -14.91 18.60
CA ILE A 102 17.41 -15.03 17.14
C ILE A 102 15.99 -15.33 16.69
N MET A 103 15.38 -14.39 15.96
CA MET A 103 14.07 -14.55 15.36
C MET A 103 14.23 -14.75 13.85
N TYR A 104 13.51 -15.71 13.29
CA TYR A 104 13.45 -15.89 11.85
C TYR A 104 12.52 -14.83 11.24
N MET A 105 13.09 -13.95 10.42
CA MET A 105 12.39 -12.82 9.81
C MET A 105 12.24 -13.05 8.29
N LEU A 106 11.04 -12.79 7.77
CA LEU A 106 10.75 -12.84 6.34
C LEU A 106 10.52 -11.43 5.79
N LYS A 107 11.06 -11.16 4.60
CA LYS A 107 10.79 -9.93 3.85
C LYS A 107 9.61 -10.16 2.92
N LEU A 108 8.53 -9.38 3.08
CA LEU A 108 7.37 -9.42 2.18
C LEU A 108 7.68 -8.76 0.83
N HIS A 109 6.88 -9.13 -0.18
CA HIS A 109 7.00 -8.58 -1.54
C HIS A 109 6.66 -7.08 -1.65
N HIS A 110 6.04 -6.48 -0.63
CA HIS A 110 5.61 -5.08 -0.68
C HIS A 110 6.78 -4.09 -0.60
N LEU A 111 7.43 -3.85 -1.74
CA LEU A 111 8.54 -2.91 -1.84
C LEU A 111 8.03 -1.48 -1.99
N VAL A 112 8.73 -0.53 -1.34
CA VAL A 112 8.40 0.90 -1.42
C VAL A 112 8.60 1.47 -2.83
N GLU A 113 9.59 0.95 -3.56
CA GLU A 113 9.91 1.36 -4.93
C GLU A 113 8.73 1.17 -5.89
N GLU A 114 7.95 0.11 -5.70
CA GLU A 114 6.75 -0.15 -6.49
C GLU A 114 5.60 0.81 -6.15
N LYS A 115 5.60 1.39 -4.94
CA LYS A 115 4.51 2.24 -4.42
C LYS A 115 4.71 3.73 -4.71
N ILE A 116 5.95 4.20 -4.84
CA ILE A 116 6.20 5.62 -5.15
C ILE A 116 5.74 5.91 -6.58
N HIS A 117 4.91 6.94 -6.71
CA HIS A 117 4.40 7.46 -7.98
C HIS A 117 4.01 8.94 -7.83
N ALA A 118 4.46 9.76 -8.77
CA ALA A 118 4.14 11.18 -8.82
C ALA A 118 3.87 11.59 -10.28
N ARG A 119 2.99 12.58 -10.47
CA ARG A 119 2.70 13.14 -11.78
C ARG A 119 2.51 14.65 -11.67
N SER A 120 2.87 15.36 -12.75
CA SER A 120 2.49 16.75 -12.98
C SER A 120 1.38 16.82 -14.03
N ILE A 121 1.67 16.37 -15.25
CA ILE A 121 0.73 16.29 -16.38
C ILE A 121 0.79 14.86 -16.94
N GLY A 122 -0.31 14.39 -17.52
CA GLY A 122 -0.36 13.06 -18.14
C GLY A 122 -1.60 12.89 -19.02
N PRO A 123 -1.94 11.67 -19.42
CA PRO A 123 -3.12 11.43 -20.25
C PRO A 123 -4.43 11.69 -19.48
N TYR A 124 -5.46 12.03 -20.26
CA TYR A 124 -6.81 12.35 -19.79
C TYR A 124 -7.83 11.43 -20.47
N SER A 125 -8.96 11.21 -19.80
CA SER A 125 -10.12 10.49 -20.34
C SER A 125 -10.74 11.25 -21.51
N LEU A 126 -11.17 10.54 -22.55
CA LEU A 126 -11.87 11.16 -23.68
C LEU A 126 -13.25 11.71 -23.29
N VAL A 127 -13.94 11.05 -22.36
CA VAL A 127 -15.32 11.37 -21.99
C VAL A 127 -15.35 12.53 -21.01
N SER A 128 -14.77 12.36 -19.83
CA SER A 128 -14.84 13.34 -18.74
C SER A 128 -13.71 14.35 -18.74
N GLN A 129 -12.71 14.22 -19.63
CA GLN A 129 -11.49 15.04 -19.63
C GLN A 129 -10.68 15.01 -18.32
N GLN A 130 -11.01 14.10 -17.39
CA GLN A 130 -10.29 13.92 -16.13
C GLN A 130 -8.99 13.12 -16.31
N PRO A 131 -7.97 13.34 -15.45
CA PRO A 131 -6.75 12.56 -15.49
C PRO A 131 -7.00 11.06 -15.29
N LEU A 132 -6.30 10.19 -16.03
CA LEU A 132 -6.45 8.73 -15.86
C LEU A 132 -6.01 8.26 -14.46
N GLY A 133 -6.44 7.07 -14.03
CA GLY A 133 -6.07 6.46 -12.75
C GLY A 133 -4.96 5.42 -12.86
N GLY A 134 -4.20 5.23 -11.78
CA GLY A 134 -3.22 4.15 -11.62
C GLY A 134 -1.80 4.45 -12.16
N LYS A 135 -0.79 3.87 -11.49
CA LYS A 135 0.64 4.08 -11.82
C LYS A 135 0.99 3.73 -13.27
N ALA A 136 0.39 2.68 -13.83
CA ALA A 136 0.68 2.20 -15.18
C ALA A 136 0.32 3.20 -16.29
N GLN A 137 -0.67 4.06 -16.06
CA GLN A 137 -1.15 5.04 -17.04
C GLN A 137 -0.65 6.45 -16.73
N PHE A 138 0.41 6.57 -15.91
CA PHE A 138 0.84 7.83 -15.30
C PHE A 138 -0.34 8.57 -14.66
N GLY A 139 -1.23 7.79 -14.03
CA GLY A 139 -2.50 8.22 -13.52
C GLY A 139 -2.39 9.01 -12.22
N GLY A 140 -3.45 9.74 -11.89
CA GLY A 140 -3.51 10.69 -10.79
C GLY A 140 -4.15 10.07 -9.58
N GLN A 141 -3.94 10.73 -8.46
CA GLN A 141 -4.61 10.39 -7.23
C GLN A 141 -6.04 10.92 -7.30
N ARG A 142 -6.98 10.09 -6.87
CA ARG A 142 -8.36 10.51 -6.72
C ARG A 142 -8.46 11.43 -5.51
N LEU A 143 -8.95 12.64 -5.72
CA LEU A 143 -9.51 13.45 -4.65
C LEU A 143 -10.96 13.00 -4.45
N GLY A 144 -11.24 12.34 -3.33
CA GLY A 144 -12.56 11.85 -3.00
C GLY A 144 -13.42 12.89 -2.29
N GLU A 145 -14.67 12.51 -2.06
CA GLU A 145 -15.66 13.34 -1.37
C GLU A 145 -15.23 13.69 0.06
N MET A 146 -14.61 12.75 0.78
CA MET A 146 -14.12 12.99 2.14
C MET A 146 -12.96 14.00 2.17
N GLU A 147 -12.08 13.99 1.17
CA GLU A 147 -11.02 14.99 1.06
C GLU A 147 -11.58 16.37 0.69
N VAL A 148 -12.62 16.43 -0.14
CA VAL A 148 -13.33 17.68 -0.44
C VAL A 148 -13.93 18.29 0.82
N TRP A 149 -14.66 17.49 1.63
CA TRP A 149 -15.23 17.96 2.90
C TRP A 149 -14.17 18.50 3.85
N ALA A 150 -13.00 17.86 3.90
CA ALA A 150 -11.91 18.34 4.73
C ALA A 150 -11.46 19.74 4.30
N ILE A 151 -11.30 19.99 2.99
CA ILE A 151 -10.89 21.30 2.45
C ILE A 151 -11.98 22.36 2.66
N GLU A 152 -13.25 21.99 2.48
CA GLU A 152 -14.40 22.85 2.75
C GLU A 152 -14.48 23.27 4.22
N ALA A 153 -14.22 22.35 5.16
CA ALA A 153 -14.22 22.63 6.59
C ALA A 153 -13.13 23.65 6.99
N TYR A 154 -12.03 23.72 6.26
CA TYR A 154 -11.00 24.76 6.43
C TYR A 154 -11.36 26.09 5.76
N GLY A 155 -12.44 26.16 4.98
CA GLY A 155 -12.83 27.36 4.24
C GLY A 155 -11.89 27.71 3.08
N ALA A 156 -11.12 26.74 2.57
CA ALA A 156 -10.12 26.96 1.52
C ALA A 156 -10.76 26.93 0.11
N ALA A 157 -11.68 27.87 -0.16
CA ALA A 157 -12.48 27.91 -1.38
C ALA A 157 -11.64 27.99 -2.67
N TYR A 158 -10.59 28.82 -2.70
CA TYR A 158 -9.73 28.95 -3.88
C TYR A 158 -8.96 27.66 -4.20
N SER A 159 -8.44 26.97 -3.18
CA SER A 159 -7.74 25.71 -3.35
C SER A 159 -8.68 24.62 -3.84
N LEU A 160 -9.89 24.56 -3.28
CA LEU A 160 -10.92 23.62 -3.73
C LEU A 160 -11.31 23.88 -5.19
N GLN A 161 -11.55 25.14 -5.56
CA GLN A 161 -11.88 25.52 -6.93
C GLN A 161 -10.75 25.14 -7.91
N GLU A 162 -9.49 25.32 -7.50
CA GLU A 162 -8.33 24.94 -8.31
C GLU A 162 -8.28 23.42 -8.55
N PHE A 163 -8.54 22.61 -7.50
CA PHE A 163 -8.57 21.15 -7.61
C PHE A 163 -9.71 20.64 -8.48
N LEU A 164 -10.89 21.24 -8.38
CA LEU A 164 -12.09 20.78 -9.09
C LEU A 164 -12.15 21.23 -10.56
N THR A 165 -11.47 22.32 -10.93
CA THR A 165 -11.53 22.89 -12.28
C THR A 165 -10.19 22.72 -13.02
N VAL A 166 -9.29 23.70 -12.89
CA VAL A 166 -8.05 23.85 -13.67
C VAL A 166 -7.03 22.73 -13.48
N LYS A 167 -7.08 21.98 -12.35
CA LYS A 167 -6.24 20.78 -12.13
C LYS A 167 -6.91 19.46 -12.54
N SER A 168 -8.18 19.49 -12.93
CA SER A 168 -8.98 18.30 -13.24
C SER A 168 -9.37 18.29 -14.72
N ASP A 169 -10.53 18.86 -15.06
CA ASP A 169 -11.23 18.65 -16.34
C ASP A 169 -11.56 19.93 -17.11
N ASP A 170 -11.16 21.12 -16.63
CA ASP A 170 -11.21 22.34 -17.43
C ASP A 170 -10.07 22.35 -18.46
N VAL A 171 -10.39 22.00 -19.71
CA VAL A 171 -9.42 21.86 -20.82
C VAL A 171 -8.74 23.18 -21.17
N ALA A 172 -9.48 24.29 -21.15
CA ALA A 172 -8.95 25.61 -21.46
C ALA A 172 -8.20 26.19 -20.25
N GLY A 173 -8.75 26.04 -19.05
CA GLY A 173 -8.16 26.49 -17.79
C GLY A 173 -6.82 25.82 -17.48
N ARG A 174 -6.69 24.50 -17.67
CA ARG A 174 -5.42 23.80 -17.42
C ARG A 174 -4.27 24.26 -18.32
N THR A 175 -4.58 24.57 -19.58
CA THR A 175 -3.58 25.04 -20.56
C THR A 175 -3.12 26.45 -20.21
N ARG A 176 -4.07 27.35 -19.92
CA ARG A 176 -3.76 28.72 -19.46
C ARG A 176 -2.97 28.71 -18.17
N MET A 177 -3.39 27.93 -17.17
CA MET A 177 -2.69 27.83 -15.89
C MET A 177 -1.25 27.35 -16.08
N TYR A 178 -1.02 26.35 -16.93
CA TYR A 178 0.34 25.88 -17.23
C TYR A 178 1.19 26.99 -17.88
N GLU A 179 0.67 27.70 -18.87
CA GLU A 179 1.37 28.82 -19.49
C GLU A 179 1.68 29.96 -18.52
N SER A 180 0.72 30.32 -17.66
CA SER A 180 0.87 31.35 -16.63
C SER A 180 1.97 30.98 -15.63
N ILE A 181 2.00 29.73 -15.16
CA ILE A 181 3.08 29.22 -14.28
C ILE A 181 4.45 29.34 -14.97
N VAL A 182 4.54 28.99 -16.26
CA VAL A 182 5.80 29.12 -17.02
C VAL A 182 6.23 30.58 -17.18
N LYS A 183 5.28 31.51 -17.33
CA LYS A 183 5.52 32.96 -17.44
C LYS A 183 5.78 33.63 -16.08
N GLY A 184 5.55 32.94 -14.97
CA GLY A 184 5.65 33.49 -13.61
C GLY A 184 4.45 34.36 -13.21
N GLU A 185 3.35 34.27 -13.95
CA GLU A 185 2.08 34.95 -13.65
C GLU A 185 1.15 33.95 -12.95
N ASN A 186 0.52 34.34 -11.83
CA ASN A 186 -0.38 33.46 -11.07
C ASN A 186 -1.83 33.95 -11.21
N ILE A 187 -2.36 33.85 -12.43
CA ILE A 187 -3.75 34.21 -12.73
C ILE A 187 -4.59 32.92 -12.75
N LEU A 188 -5.64 32.87 -11.92
CA LEU A 188 -6.58 31.76 -11.88
C LEU A 188 -7.91 32.20 -12.52
N GLU A 189 -8.20 31.65 -13.71
CA GLU A 189 -9.45 31.88 -14.43
C GLU A 189 -10.18 30.54 -14.61
N PRO A 190 -11.00 30.12 -13.64
CA PRO A 190 -11.71 28.85 -13.70
C PRO A 190 -12.83 28.91 -14.74
N GLY A 191 -12.92 27.87 -15.57
CA GLY A 191 -14.04 27.62 -16.46
C GLY A 191 -15.05 26.63 -15.89
N LEU A 192 -16.03 26.25 -16.71
CA LEU A 192 -16.97 25.19 -16.41
C LEU A 192 -16.30 23.81 -16.58
N PRO A 193 -16.38 22.91 -15.59
CA PRO A 193 -15.91 21.53 -15.71
C PRO A 193 -16.57 20.77 -16.86
N GLU A 194 -15.79 20.01 -17.64
CA GLU A 194 -16.36 19.18 -18.72
C GLU A 194 -17.24 18.05 -18.18
N SER A 195 -16.95 17.53 -16.98
CA SER A 195 -17.82 16.54 -16.34
C SER A 195 -19.25 17.05 -16.10
N PHE A 196 -19.42 18.36 -15.85
CA PHE A 196 -20.74 18.97 -15.73
C PHE A 196 -21.45 19.07 -17.08
N ASN A 197 -20.74 19.40 -18.16
CA ASN A 197 -21.29 19.37 -19.52
C ASN A 197 -21.76 17.96 -19.91
N VAL A 198 -20.96 16.93 -19.59
CA VAL A 198 -21.31 15.53 -19.80
C VAL A 198 -22.60 15.20 -19.04
N LEU A 199 -22.71 15.58 -17.77
CA LEU A 199 -23.92 15.36 -16.97
C LEU A 199 -25.16 16.02 -17.59
N VAL A 200 -25.07 17.28 -18.04
CA VAL A 200 -26.19 17.97 -18.69
C VAL A 200 -26.63 17.23 -19.95
N LYS A 201 -25.68 16.76 -20.77
CA LYS A 201 -25.98 15.99 -21.99
C LYS A 201 -26.59 14.62 -21.69
N GLU A 202 -26.14 13.95 -20.63
CA GLU A 202 -26.74 12.70 -20.18
C GLU A 202 -28.19 12.90 -19.74
N LEU A 203 -28.49 13.96 -18.98
CA LEU A 203 -29.87 14.26 -18.58
C LEU A 203 -30.75 14.68 -19.77
N GLN A 204 -30.24 15.47 -20.71
CA GLN A 204 -30.95 15.82 -21.96
C GLN A 204 -31.27 14.57 -22.80
N SER A 205 -30.42 13.55 -22.78
CA SER A 205 -30.66 12.28 -23.49
C SER A 205 -31.87 11.51 -22.95
N LEU A 206 -32.29 11.80 -21.71
CA LEU A 206 -33.49 11.23 -21.08
C LEU A 206 -34.77 12.01 -21.42
N ALA A 207 -34.72 12.92 -22.41
CA ALA A 207 -35.79 13.83 -22.77
C ALA A 207 -36.19 14.83 -21.67
N LEU A 208 -35.25 15.16 -20.78
CA LEU A 208 -35.41 16.26 -19.82
C LEU A 208 -34.93 17.57 -20.44
N ASN A 209 -35.74 18.63 -20.37
CA ASN A 209 -35.29 19.96 -20.79
C ASN A 209 -34.48 20.62 -19.67
N ILE A 210 -33.18 20.78 -19.89
CA ILE A 210 -32.25 21.40 -18.94
C ILE A 210 -31.44 22.42 -19.72
N GLU A 211 -31.52 23.67 -19.29
CA GLU A 211 -30.81 24.80 -19.87
C GLU A 211 -30.07 25.54 -18.77
N LEU A 212 -28.88 26.05 -19.11
CA LEU A 212 -28.14 26.93 -18.22
C LEU A 212 -28.68 28.34 -18.41
N MET A 213 -29.39 28.83 -17.39
CA MET A 213 -29.90 30.19 -17.39
C MET A 213 -28.80 31.13 -16.89
N GLU A 214 -28.41 32.10 -17.71
CA GLU A 214 -27.68 33.26 -17.23
C GLU A 214 -28.68 34.14 -16.48
N SER A 215 -28.56 34.17 -15.16
CA SER A 215 -29.29 35.12 -14.32
C SER A 215 -28.28 36.07 -13.71
N ASP A 216 -28.52 37.36 -13.89
CA ASP A 216 -27.67 38.40 -13.36
C ASP A 216 -28.42 39.02 -12.19
N ILE A 217 -28.10 38.53 -10.98
CA ILE A 217 -28.81 38.78 -9.72
C ILE A 217 -28.95 40.29 -9.42
N LEU A 218 -28.13 41.12 -10.06
CA LEU A 218 -28.12 42.58 -9.91
C LEU A 218 -29.04 43.32 -10.91
N THR A 219 -29.39 42.71 -12.05
CA THR A 219 -30.22 43.32 -13.10
C THR A 219 -31.58 42.66 -13.26
N ASP A 220 -31.75 41.42 -12.80
CA ASP A 220 -33.01 40.69 -12.93
C ASP A 220 -34.04 41.23 -11.93
N GLN A 221 -35.18 41.71 -12.43
CA GLN A 221 -36.30 42.04 -11.55
C GLN A 221 -36.97 40.72 -11.09
N PRO A 222 -37.51 40.64 -9.87
CA PRO A 222 -38.10 39.42 -9.31
C PRO A 222 -39.36 38.89 -10.03
N GLY A 223 -39.66 39.37 -11.25
CA GLY A 223 -40.73 38.91 -12.12
C GLY A 223 -40.29 38.45 -13.52
N ASP A 224 -39.00 38.53 -13.88
CA ASP A 224 -38.53 38.21 -15.24
C ASP A 224 -38.22 36.71 -15.46
N LEU A 225 -38.42 35.87 -14.43
CA LEU A 225 -38.49 34.42 -14.58
C LEU A 225 -39.86 34.05 -15.15
N GLU A 226 -40.13 34.43 -16.41
CA GLU A 226 -41.25 33.85 -17.15
C GLU A 226 -41.00 32.34 -17.28
N TYR A 227 -41.75 31.56 -16.51
CA TYR A 227 -41.97 30.15 -16.85
C TYR A 227 -42.64 30.14 -18.22
N HIS A 228 -41.88 29.85 -19.27
CA HIS A 228 -42.48 29.38 -20.52
C HIS A 228 -43.13 28.02 -20.20
N ASP A 229 -44.40 28.07 -19.81
CA ASP A 229 -45.29 26.92 -19.85
C ASP A 229 -45.35 26.47 -21.31
N ASN A 230 -44.46 25.56 -21.68
CA ASN A 230 -44.63 24.80 -22.91
C ASN A 230 -46.01 24.13 -22.80
N PRO A 231 -46.89 24.26 -23.82
CA PRO A 231 -48.18 23.60 -23.78
C PRO A 231 -47.96 22.09 -23.58
N PRO A 232 -48.89 21.40 -22.90
CA PRO A 232 -48.76 19.97 -22.67
C PRO A 232 -48.48 19.28 -24.00
N ILE A 233 -47.48 18.40 -24.01
CA ILE A 233 -47.12 17.60 -25.18
C ILE A 233 -48.36 16.77 -25.53
N GLU A 234 -49.14 17.21 -26.53
CA GLU A 234 -50.12 16.35 -27.17
C GLU A 234 -49.35 15.21 -27.83
N VAL A 235 -49.45 14.01 -27.26
CA VAL A 235 -48.94 12.79 -27.88
C VAL A 235 -49.88 12.44 -29.04
N THR A 236 -49.78 13.20 -30.13
CA THR A 236 -50.33 12.75 -31.42
C THR A 236 -49.37 11.70 -31.96
N ALA A 237 -49.84 10.46 -32.04
CA ALA A 237 -49.10 9.39 -32.71
C ALA A 237 -48.75 9.86 -34.13
N ALA A 238 -47.45 9.88 -34.45
CA ALA A 238 -47.00 10.13 -35.81
C ALA A 238 -47.65 9.08 -36.73
N PRO A 239 -48.25 9.47 -37.87
CA PRO A 239 -48.80 8.51 -38.79
C PRO A 239 -47.67 7.61 -39.30
N VAL A 240 -47.83 6.30 -39.08
CA VAL A 240 -46.94 5.27 -39.62
C VAL A 240 -46.98 5.38 -41.14
N LYS A 241 -45.87 5.78 -41.76
CA LYS A 241 -45.73 5.69 -43.21
C LYS A 241 -45.75 4.22 -43.61
N PRO A 242 -46.53 3.82 -44.63
CA PRO A 242 -46.47 2.45 -45.15
C PRO A 242 -45.05 2.17 -45.66
N GLU A 243 -44.48 1.03 -45.28
CA GLU A 243 -43.23 0.53 -45.85
C GLU A 243 -43.43 0.32 -47.36
N GLU A 244 -42.57 0.93 -48.17
CA GLU A 244 -42.47 0.59 -49.58
C GLU A 244 -41.86 -0.83 -49.71
N PRO A 245 -42.41 -1.68 -50.59
CA PRO A 245 -41.88 -3.02 -50.76
C PRO A 245 -40.49 -2.96 -51.39
N SER A 246 -39.53 -3.54 -50.68
CA SER A 246 -38.18 -3.87 -51.13
C SER A 246 -38.17 -4.33 -52.61
N GLN A 247 -37.59 -3.52 -53.49
CA GLN A 247 -37.21 -3.95 -54.83
C GLN A 247 -35.71 -4.28 -54.82
N HIS A 248 -35.44 -5.56 -55.12
CA HIS A 248 -34.19 -6.21 -55.56
C HIS A 248 -32.83 -5.51 -55.35
#